data_AF-A0A177Q2V5-F1
#
_entry.id   AF-A0A177Q2V5-F1
#
_cell.length_a   1.000
_cell.length_b   1.000
_cell.length_c   1.000
_cell.angle_alpha   90.00
_cell.angle_beta   90.00
_cell.angle_gamma   90.00
#
_symmetry.space_group_name_H-M   'P 1'
#
loop_
_entity.id
_entity.type
_entity.pdbx_description
1 polymer ?
#
loop_
_entity_poly.entity_id
_entity_poly.type
_entity_poly.pdbx_seq_one_letter_code
_entity_poly.pdbx_strand_id
1 'polypeptide(L)'
;MCTVSRHAKRAHIGSMLIVLPSIVSGIGVSFIIAAILVDQQVFRDIFACLGAGLLWADFFVTMAIFRRTMRSIDQRLHRIEMAIERTRRDQLS
;
A
#
# COMPACT_ATOMS: atom_id res chain seq x y z
N MET A 1 -25.42 -24.63 3.62
CA MET A 1 -24.46 -24.23 2.56
C MET A 1 -24.59 -22.72 2.28
N CYS A 2 -24.03 -21.82 3.11
CA CYS A 2 -24.10 -20.37 2.87
C CYS A 2 -22.85 -19.57 3.30
N THR A 3 -21.72 -20.22 3.63
CA THR A 3 -20.55 -19.55 4.20
C THR A 3 -19.49 -19.13 3.17
N VAL A 4 -19.53 -19.68 1.95
CA VAL A 4 -18.50 -19.41 0.92
C VAL A 4 -18.68 -18.04 0.25
N SER A 5 -19.92 -17.55 0.11
CA SER A 5 -20.19 -16.32 -0.66
C SER A 5 -19.77 -15.01 0.04
N ARG A 6 -19.52 -15.01 1.35
CA ARG A 6 -19.03 -13.82 2.07
C ARG A 6 -17.52 -13.57 1.89
N HIS A 7 -16.74 -14.60 1.56
CA HIS A 7 -15.29 -14.46 1.40
C HIS A 7 -14.90 -13.81 0.07
N ALA A 8 -15.62 -14.09 -1.02
CA ALA A 8 -15.33 -13.49 -2.34
C ALA A 8 -15.58 -11.97 -2.36
N LYS A 9 -16.64 -11.48 -1.71
CA LYS A 9 -16.95 -10.04 -1.66
C LYS A 9 -15.95 -9.23 -0.82
N ARG A 10 -15.34 -9.84 0.21
CA ARG A 10 -14.29 -9.19 1.01
C ARG A 10 -12.95 -9.10 0.28
N ALA A 11 -12.62 -10.09 -0.54
CA ALA A 11 -11.38 -10.10 -1.31
C ALA A 11 -11.31 -8.91 -2.29
N HIS A 12 -12.41 -8.61 -2.98
CA HIS A 12 -12.46 -7.53 -3.98
C HIS A 12 -12.26 -6.13 -3.39
N ILE A 13 -12.73 -5.90 -2.16
CA ILE A 13 -12.55 -4.63 -1.43
C ILE A 13 -11.07 -4.49 -1.01
N GLY A 14 -10.43 -5.58 -0.58
CA GLY A 14 -9.02 -5.62 -0.26
C GLY A 14 -8.13 -5.29 -1.46
N SER A 15 -8.44 -5.85 -2.63
CA SER A 15 -7.73 -5.54 -3.89
C SER A 15 -7.85 -4.06 -4.25
N MET A 16 -9.06 -3.51 -4.17
CA MET A 16 -9.31 -2.11 -4.53
C MET A 16 -8.58 -1.13 -3.60
N LEU A 17 -8.47 -1.45 -2.31
CA LEU A 17 -7.71 -0.67 -1.32
C LEU A 17 -6.19 -0.66 -1.56
N ILE A 18 -5.63 -1.68 -2.24
CA ILE A 18 -4.20 -1.77 -2.55
C ILE A 18 -3.88 -1.02 -3.85
N VAL A 19 -4.82 -0.99 -4.80
CA VAL A 19 -4.60 -0.37 -6.12
C VAL A 19 -4.88 1.14 -6.09
N LEU A 20 -5.80 1.59 -5.24
CA LEU A 20 -6.17 2.99 -5.10
C LEU A 20 -4.98 3.94 -4.81
N PRO A 21 -4.04 3.65 -3.88
CA PRO A 21 -2.87 4.48 -3.66
C PRO A 21 -1.98 4.52 -4.91
N SER A 22 -1.67 3.36 -5.51
CA SER A 22 -0.83 3.34 -6.72
C SER A 22 -1.40 4.19 -7.87
N ILE A 23 -2.72 4.23 -8.04
CA ILE A 23 -3.37 5.11 -9.03
C ILE A 23 -3.23 6.59 -8.64
N VAL A 24 -3.51 6.94 -7.38
CA VAL A 24 -3.40 8.32 -6.87
C VAL A 24 -1.96 8.83 -6.98
N SER A 25 -0.98 7.99 -6.62
CA SER A 25 0.45 8.24 -6.81
C SER A 25 0.80 8.55 -8.26
N GLY A 26 0.36 7.69 -9.18
CA GLY A 26 0.61 7.86 -10.62
C GLY A 26 0.04 9.17 -11.16
N ILE A 27 -1.18 9.51 -10.78
CA ILE A 27 -1.82 10.77 -11.16
C ILE A 27 -1.06 11.98 -10.59
N GLY A 28 -0.64 11.92 -9.32
CA GLY A 28 0.16 12.97 -8.69
C GLY A 28 1.49 13.23 -9.40
N VAL A 29 2.21 12.16 -9.77
CA VAL A 29 3.45 12.27 -10.56
C VAL A 29 3.18 12.86 -11.95
N SER A 30 2.12 12.43 -12.63
CA SER A 30 1.75 13.00 -13.93
C SER A 30 1.45 14.50 -13.85
N PHE A 31 0.82 14.97 -12.77
CA PHE A 31 0.60 16.40 -12.55
C PHE A 31 1.89 17.18 -12.31
N ILE A 32 2.86 16.62 -11.58
CA ILE A 32 4.17 17.25 -11.41
C ILE A 32 4.92 17.33 -12.75
N ILE A 33 4.88 16.26 -13.55
CA ILE A 33 5.52 16.26 -14.89
C ILE A 33 4.84 17.28 -15.80
N ALA A 34 3.50 17.37 -15.78
CA ALA A 34 2.76 18.37 -16.52
C ALA A 34 3.13 19.79 -16.07
N ALA A 35 3.29 20.04 -14.77
CA ALA A 35 3.74 21.33 -14.26
C ALA A 35 5.12 21.74 -14.80
N ILE A 36 6.05 20.79 -14.92
CA ILE A 36 7.41 21.04 -15.44
C ILE A 36 7.37 21.39 -16.94
N LEU A 37 6.46 20.78 -17.70
CA LEU A 37 6.33 20.99 -19.15
C LEU A 37 5.57 22.28 -19.51
N VAL A 38 4.80 22.85 -18.58
CA VAL A 38 4.01 24.06 -18.80
C VAL A 38 4.83 25.33 -18.53
N ASP A 39 4.97 26.17 -19.54
CA ASP A 39 5.76 27.42 -19.47
C ASP A 39 5.03 28.56 -18.74
N GLN A 40 3.70 28.48 -18.64
CA GLN A 40 2.87 29.44 -17.90
C GLN A 40 3.04 29.29 -16.37
N GLN A 41 3.61 30.32 -15.74
CA GLN A 41 3.86 30.37 -14.29
C GLN A 41 2.63 30.02 -13.43
N VAL A 42 1.45 30.55 -13.77
CA VAL A 42 0.22 30.33 -12.99
C VAL A 42 -0.21 28.86 -13.03
N PHE A 43 -0.21 28.24 -14.21
CA PHE A 43 -0.58 26.84 -14.34
C PHE A 43 0.46 25.91 -13.70
N ARG A 44 1.75 26.25 -13.80
CA ARG A 44 2.83 25.50 -13.16
C ARG A 44 2.66 25.44 -11.65
N ASP A 45 2.39 26.56 -10.98
CA ASP A 45 2.21 26.58 -9.52
C ASP A 45 0.97 25.79 -9.08
N ILE A 46 -0.15 25.92 -9.80
CA ILE A 46 -1.38 25.18 -9.48
C ILE A 46 -1.16 23.67 -9.64
N PHE A 47 -0.57 23.22 -10.76
CA PHE A 47 -0.31 21.81 -10.99
C PHE A 47 0.75 21.24 -10.06
N ALA A 48 1.77 22.02 -9.70
CA ALA A 48 2.76 21.62 -8.71
C ALA A 48 2.14 21.46 -7.32
N CYS A 49 1.32 22.41 -6.87
CA CYS A 49 0.61 22.30 -5.59
C CYS A 49 -0.37 21.13 -5.57
N LEU A 50 -1.14 20.91 -6.64
CA LEU A 50 -2.06 19.78 -6.73
C LEU A 50 -1.33 18.43 -6.78
N GLY A 51 -0.26 18.32 -7.57
CA GLY A 51 0.57 17.12 -7.65
C GLY A 51 1.25 16.80 -6.32
N ALA A 52 1.83 17.80 -5.67
CA ALA A 52 2.42 17.66 -4.34
C ALA A 52 1.37 17.28 -3.28
N GLY A 53 0.19 17.88 -3.32
CA GLY A 53 -0.92 17.55 -2.43
C GLY A 53 -1.43 16.13 -2.61
N LEU A 54 -1.58 15.67 -3.86
CA LEU A 54 -1.95 14.28 -4.16
C LEU A 54 -0.90 13.29 -3.67
N LEU A 55 0.39 13.56 -3.94
CA LEU A 55 1.48 12.70 -3.49
C LEU A 55 1.59 12.67 -1.97
N TRP A 56 1.36 13.80 -1.32
CA TRP A 56 1.32 13.87 0.13
C TRP A 56 0.21 12.98 0.70
N ALA A 57 -1.01 13.09 0.16
CA ALA A 57 -2.12 12.24 0.56
C ALA A 57 -1.83 10.76 0.30
N ASP A 58 -1.22 10.44 -0.85
CA ASP A 58 -0.83 9.09 -1.22
C ASP A 58 0.22 8.49 -0.26
N PHE A 59 1.16 9.31 0.22
CA PHE A 59 2.16 8.90 1.20
C PHE A 59 1.51 8.45 2.51
N PHE A 60 0.50 9.17 3.00
CA PHE A 60 -0.24 8.79 4.21
C PHE A 60 -0.98 7.46 4.04
N VAL A 61 -1.64 7.27 2.89
CA VAL A 61 -2.36 6.03 2.59
C VAL A 61 -1.39 4.86 2.48
N THR A 62 -0.29 5.04 1.74
CA THR A 62 0.76 4.03 1.57
C THR A 62 1.39 3.66 2.91
N MET A 63 1.68 4.63 3.78
CA MET A 63 2.22 4.39 5.12
C MET A 63 1.25 3.59 6.00
N ALA A 64 -0.06 3.86 5.92
CA ALA A 64 -1.08 3.12 6.65
C ALA A 64 -1.20 1.66 6.17
N ILE A 65 -1.12 1.43 4.85
CA ILE A 65 -1.10 0.08 4.26
C ILE A 65 0.19 -0.63 4.66
N PHE A 66 1.34 0.03 4.53
CA PHE A 66 2.63 -0.52 4.89
C PHE A 66 2.68 -0.96 6.35
N ARG A 67 2.17 -0.14 7.28
CA ARG A 67 2.06 -0.48 8.71
C ARG A 67 1.19 -1.72 8.93
N ARG A 68 0.09 -1.89 8.19
CA ARG A 68 -0.74 -3.10 8.27
C ARG A 68 0.00 -4.33 7.72
N THR A 69 0.69 -4.17 6.59
CA THR A 69 1.45 -5.24 5.95
C THR A 69 2.61 -5.71 6.82
N MET A 70 3.43 -4.79 7.34
CA MET A 70 4.50 -5.07 8.30
C MET A 70 4.01 -5.90 9.49
N ARG A 71 2.90 -5.49 10.11
CA ARG A 71 2.32 -6.22 11.25
C ARG A 71 1.90 -7.65 10.91
N SER A 72 1.45 -7.88 9.68
CA SER A 72 1.11 -9.23 9.20
C SER A 72 2.36 -10.08 8.92
N ILE A 73 3.43 -9.45 8.41
CA ILE A 73 4.71 -10.12 8.15
C ILE A 73 5.37 -10.53 9.47
N ASP A 74 5.44 -9.64 10.46
CA ASP A 74 5.99 -9.94 11.79
C ASP A 74 5.31 -11.15 12.43
N GLN A 75 3.98 -11.22 12.34
CA GLN A 75 3.23 -12.36 12.88
C GLN A 75 3.54 -13.67 12.14
N ARG A 76 3.73 -13.62 10.82
CA ARG A 76 4.10 -14.80 10.03
C ARG A 76 5.52 -15.23 10.35
N LEU A 77 6.44 -14.28 10.50
CA LEU A 77 7.83 -14.54 10.82
C LEU A 77 7.95 -15.19 12.20
N HIS A 78 7.25 -14.66 13.21
CA HIS A 78 7.22 -15.23 14.56
C HIS A 78 6.68 -16.67 14.58
N ARG A 79 5.67 -16.99 13.74
CA ARG A 79 5.18 -18.37 13.61
C ARG A 79 6.21 -19.29 12.98
N ILE A 80 6.92 -18.83 11.95
CA ILE A 80 7.96 -19.61 11.28
C ILE A 80 9.10 -19.87 12.26
N GLU A 81 9.52 -18.85 13.00
CA GLU A 81 10.58 -18.97 14.00
C GLU A 81 10.23 -19.97 15.09
N MET A 82 9.00 -19.92 15.64
CA MET A 82 8.55 -20.92 16.61
C MET A 82 8.46 -22.34 16.04
N ALA A 83 8.11 -22.50 14.75
CA ALA A 83 8.07 -23.81 14.11
C ALA A 83 9.49 -24.37 13.93
N ILE A 84 10.45 -23.54 13.51
CA ILE A 84 11.87 -23.93 13.39
C ILE A 84 12.44 -24.30 14.76
N GLU A 85 12.15 -23.52 15.80
CA GLU A 85 12.66 -23.75 17.16
C GLU A 85 12.16 -25.09 17.75
N ARG A 86 10.93 -25.49 17.43
CA ARG A 86 10.39 -26.80 17.84
C ARG A 86 11.10 -27.95 17.13
N THR A 87 11.20 -27.88 15.80
CA THR A 87 11.92 -28.88 15.00
C THR A 87 13.37 -29.03 15.45
N ARG A 88 14.02 -27.93 15.84
CA ARG A 88 15.38 -27.94 16.37
C ARG A 88 15.49 -28.69 17.70
N ARG A 89 14.53 -28.53 18.62
CA ARG A 89 14.51 -29.26 19.89
C ARG A 89 14.29 -30.76 19.69
N ASP A 90 13.41 -31.13 18.76
CA ASP A 90 13.11 -32.54 18.46
C ASP A 90 14.31 -33.30 17.85
N GLN A 91 15.28 -32.59 17.27
CA GLN A 91 16.54 -33.19 16.78
C GLN A 91 17.64 -33.32 17.84
N LEU A 92 17.49 -32.65 18.99
CA LEU A 92 18.46 -32.66 20.09
C LEU A 92 18.08 -33.64 21.22
N SER A 93 16.90 -34.26 21.13
CA SER A 93 16.41 -35.34 22.01
C SER A 93 16.58 -36.70 21.34
#